data_AF-A0A151IYX8-F1
#
_entry.id   AF-A0A151IYX8-F1
#
_cell.length_a   1.000
_cell.length_b   1.000
_cell.length_c   1.000
_cell.angle_alpha   90.00
_cell.angle_beta   90.00
_cell.angle_gamma   90.00
#
_symmetry.space_group_name_H-M   'P 1'
#
loop_
_entity.id
_entity.type
_entity.pdbx_description
1 polymer ?
#
loop_
_entity_poly.entity_id
_entity_poly.type
_entity_poly.pdbx_seq_one_letter_code
_entity_poly.pdbx_strand_id
1 'polypeptide(L)'
;MNGKLEFNLYHKTTFSGRYLSFLSLHPLSQKRGVLMSMVDRAFLLSHPKYHYNNFIFIIKIFLENDYPLKFIFDTINSRLGSLFKHKTLKQTDNSNNDEKITSWFTIPFLPYIYDKFKSIVKKDSNVRLSFFSLNKLDGIIKAQKDVLPHDSKKNVVYKINCKDCNASYVGQTGRKLKTRINEHKKDINKKSGNFSVVSEHKIEFDHDFDWENIKILDNERFFGKRCVSEMLNIKMLAFLRVLYHITLMMSPQNMSLKKFLILR
;
A
#
# COMPACT_ATOMS: atom_id res chain seq x y z
N MET A 1 35.88 40.64 -11.85
CA MET A 1 34.58 39.97 -11.60
C MET A 1 34.44 39.75 -10.10
N ASN A 2 33.39 40.27 -9.47
CA ASN A 2 33.23 40.36 -7.99
C ASN A 2 32.93 39.04 -7.25
N GLY A 3 33.44 37.89 -7.71
CA GLY A 3 33.48 36.62 -6.94
C GLY A 3 32.18 36.08 -6.31
N LYS A 4 31.01 36.64 -6.61
CA LYS A 4 29.73 36.28 -5.98
C LYS A 4 29.00 35.24 -6.82
N LEU A 5 28.60 34.15 -6.17
CA LEU A 5 27.74 33.13 -6.74
C LEU A 5 26.28 33.53 -6.54
N GLU A 6 25.50 33.50 -7.62
CA GLU A 6 24.07 33.77 -7.59
C GLU A 6 23.32 32.53 -8.06
N PHE A 7 22.30 32.13 -7.29
CA PHE A 7 21.51 30.94 -7.58
C PHE A 7 20.10 31.33 -7.97
N ASN A 8 19.53 30.59 -8.93
CA ASN A 8 18.13 30.69 -9.31
C ASN A 8 17.50 29.28 -9.35
N LEU A 9 16.17 29.22 -9.33
CA LEU A 9 15.44 27.98 -9.52
C LEU A 9 15.65 27.47 -10.96
N TYR A 10 16.26 26.30 -11.09
CA TYR A 10 16.51 25.66 -12.38
C TYR A 10 15.59 24.45 -12.59
N HIS A 11 15.10 24.31 -13.82
CA HIS A 11 14.33 23.16 -14.29
C HIS A 11 15.03 22.55 -15.51
N LYS A 12 15.05 21.20 -15.56
CA LYS A 12 15.55 20.49 -16.75
C LYS A 12 14.62 20.76 -17.94
N THR A 13 15.14 20.65 -19.16
CA THR A 13 14.34 20.77 -20.40
C THR A 13 13.19 19.76 -20.48
N THR A 14 13.30 18.62 -19.79
CA THR A 14 12.27 17.59 -19.69
C THR A 14 11.26 17.82 -18.56
N PHE A 15 11.31 18.97 -17.88
CA PHE A 15 10.38 19.29 -16.80
C PHE A 15 8.97 19.51 -17.33
N SER A 16 8.02 18.68 -16.87
CA SER A 16 6.64 18.67 -17.36
C SER A 16 5.71 19.67 -16.67
N GLY A 17 6.15 20.35 -15.61
CA GLY A 17 5.28 21.22 -14.80
C GLY A 17 4.23 20.47 -13.97
N ARG A 18 4.22 19.13 -13.98
CA ARG A 18 3.21 18.33 -13.28
C ARG A 18 3.58 18.11 -11.82
N TYR A 19 2.71 18.57 -10.95
CA TYR A 19 2.71 18.31 -9.51
C TYR A 19 1.50 17.47 -9.12
N LEU A 20 1.34 17.25 -7.82
CA LEU A 20 0.15 16.60 -7.28
C LEU A 20 -1.10 17.42 -7.62
N SER A 21 -1.96 16.98 -8.54
CA SER A 21 -3.20 17.71 -8.87
C SER A 21 -4.05 17.96 -7.62
N PHE A 22 -4.64 19.14 -7.52
CA PHE A 22 -5.54 19.49 -6.42
C PHE A 22 -6.81 18.64 -6.40
N LEU A 23 -7.21 18.06 -7.52
CA LEU A 23 -8.38 17.16 -7.61
C LEU A 23 -8.05 15.73 -7.18
N SER A 24 -6.77 15.40 -6.99
CA SER A 24 -6.37 14.07 -6.54
C SER A 24 -6.89 13.75 -5.13
N LEU A 25 -7.09 12.46 -4.87
CA LEU A 25 -7.56 11.94 -3.58
C LEU A 25 -6.45 11.93 -2.52
N HIS A 26 -5.92 13.11 -2.20
CA HIS A 26 -4.85 13.31 -1.25
C HIS A 26 -5.29 14.27 -0.15
N PRO A 27 -4.82 14.09 1.10
CA PRO A 27 -5.05 15.04 2.18
C PRO A 27 -4.60 16.46 1.80
N LEU A 28 -5.35 17.47 2.25
CA LEU A 28 -4.99 18.88 2.04
C LEU A 28 -3.60 19.23 2.60
N SER A 29 -3.15 18.55 3.66
CA SER A 29 -1.81 18.73 4.22
C SER A 29 -0.71 18.36 3.23
N GLN A 30 -0.89 17.28 2.46
CA GLN A 30 0.08 16.88 1.43
C GLN A 30 0.08 17.88 0.27
N LYS A 31 -1.10 18.28 -0.21
CA LYS A 31 -1.25 19.31 -1.26
C LYS A 31 -0.58 20.63 -0.86
N ARG A 32 -0.80 21.07 0.39
CA ARG A 32 -0.14 22.24 0.97
C ARG A 32 1.37 22.05 1.06
N GLY A 33 1.83 20.87 1.49
CA GLY A 33 3.25 20.54 1.60
C GLY A 33 3.99 20.65 0.28
N VAL A 34 3.40 20.18 -0.82
CA VAL A 34 3.98 20.33 -2.17
C VAL A 34 4.19 21.81 -2.52
N LEU A 35 3.19 22.66 -2.29
CA LEU A 35 3.31 24.11 -2.50
C LEU A 35 4.34 24.75 -1.57
N MET A 36 4.31 24.45 -0.27
CA MET A 36 5.28 24.95 0.70
C MET A 36 6.72 24.59 0.31
N SER A 37 6.96 23.37 -0.18
CA SER A 37 8.29 22.95 -0.61
C SER A 37 8.83 23.79 -1.79
N MET A 38 7.95 24.22 -2.70
CA MET A 38 8.33 25.09 -3.82
C MET A 38 8.61 26.52 -3.36
N VAL A 39 7.80 27.03 -2.44
CA VAL A 39 8.02 28.33 -1.77
C VAL A 39 9.36 28.33 -1.05
N ASP A 40 9.65 27.28 -0.28
CA ASP A 40 10.92 27.14 0.45
C ASP A 40 12.11 27.11 -0.50
N ARG A 41 12.03 26.35 -1.59
CA ARG A 41 13.10 26.31 -2.60
C ARG A 41 13.32 27.67 -3.25
N ALA A 42 12.27 28.38 -3.62
CA ALA A 42 12.41 29.72 -4.17
C ALA A 42 13.01 30.69 -3.15
N PHE A 43 12.50 30.71 -1.93
CA PHE A 43 12.93 31.69 -0.93
C PHE A 43 14.32 31.41 -0.37
N LEU A 44 14.62 30.15 -0.02
CA LEU A 44 15.85 29.78 0.69
C LEU A 44 17.03 29.53 -0.25
N LEU A 45 16.79 29.06 -1.48
CA LEU A 45 17.87 28.62 -2.38
C LEU A 45 18.14 29.59 -3.54
N SER A 46 17.23 30.54 -3.82
CA SER A 46 17.43 31.53 -4.89
C SER A 46 17.79 32.90 -4.35
N HIS A 47 18.59 33.65 -5.11
CA HIS A 47 18.97 35.01 -4.78
C HIS A 47 17.73 35.92 -4.80
N PRO A 48 17.58 36.89 -3.86
CA PRO A 48 16.38 37.75 -3.72
C PRO A 48 15.91 38.41 -5.02
N LYS A 49 16.84 38.76 -5.91
CA LYS A 49 16.53 39.34 -7.22
C LYS A 49 15.63 38.47 -8.12
N TYR A 50 15.65 37.16 -7.91
CA TYR A 50 14.85 36.21 -8.70
C TYR A 50 13.54 35.82 -8.02
N HIS A 51 13.30 36.23 -6.78
CA HIS A 51 12.13 35.79 -5.99
C HIS A 51 10.81 36.15 -6.68
N TYR A 52 10.69 37.37 -7.20
CA TYR A 52 9.48 37.83 -7.88
C TYR A 52 9.08 36.89 -9.05
N ASN A 53 10.02 36.63 -9.96
CA ASN A 53 9.79 35.75 -11.10
C ASN A 53 9.53 34.30 -10.66
N ASN A 54 10.23 33.82 -9.64
CA ASN A 54 10.02 32.47 -9.11
C ASN A 54 8.63 32.31 -8.48
N PHE A 55 8.12 33.31 -7.77
CA PHE A 55 6.77 33.25 -7.18
C PHE A 55 5.67 33.34 -8.24
N ILE A 56 5.82 34.18 -9.27
CA ILE A 56 4.91 34.19 -10.42
C ILE A 56 4.85 32.81 -11.06
N PHE A 57 6.02 32.21 -11.29
CA PHE A 57 6.13 30.88 -11.86
C PHE A 57 5.46 29.81 -10.99
N ILE A 58 5.69 29.84 -9.67
CA ILE A 58 5.02 28.94 -8.72
C ILE A 58 3.50 29.09 -8.82
N ILE A 59 2.97 30.31 -8.75
CA ILE A 59 1.52 30.55 -8.84
C ILE A 59 0.96 29.97 -10.14
N LYS A 60 1.59 30.25 -11.28
CA LYS A 60 1.18 29.74 -12.58
C LYS A 60 1.14 28.21 -12.61
N ILE A 61 2.21 27.56 -12.16
CA ILE A 61 2.29 26.09 -12.13
C ILE A 61 1.21 25.47 -11.26
N PHE A 62 0.95 26.02 -10.07
CA PHE A 62 -0.04 25.43 -9.19
C PHE A 62 -1.47 25.64 -9.71
N LEU A 63 -1.74 26.74 -10.43
CA LEU A 63 -2.99 26.92 -11.16
C LEU A 63 -3.17 25.88 -12.27
N GLU A 64 -2.12 25.58 -13.03
CA GLU A 64 -2.11 24.52 -14.05
C GLU A 64 -2.29 23.11 -13.45
N ASN A 65 -2.11 22.96 -12.13
CA ASN A 65 -2.37 21.72 -11.38
C ASN A 65 -3.67 21.79 -10.54
N ASP A 66 -4.60 22.65 -10.94
CA ASP A 66 -5.96 22.80 -10.38
C ASP A 66 -6.05 23.37 -8.96
N TYR A 67 -4.98 23.98 -8.45
CA TYR A 67 -5.02 24.57 -7.10
C TYR A 67 -5.86 25.86 -7.10
N PRO A 68 -6.83 26.01 -6.18
CA PRO A 68 -7.58 27.26 -6.06
C PRO A 68 -6.66 28.44 -5.70
N LEU A 69 -6.85 29.58 -6.38
CA LEU A 69 -6.07 30.81 -6.14
C LEU A 69 -5.99 31.17 -4.66
N LYS A 70 -7.13 31.16 -3.96
CA LYS A 70 -7.19 31.45 -2.52
C LYS A 70 -6.27 30.53 -1.72
N PHE A 71 -6.31 29.23 -1.99
CA PHE A 71 -5.47 28.24 -1.32
C PHE A 71 -3.97 28.48 -1.58
N ILE A 72 -3.62 28.86 -2.81
CA ILE A 72 -2.24 29.18 -3.18
C ILE A 72 -1.74 30.38 -2.37
N PHE A 73 -2.45 31.51 -2.43
CA PHE A 73 -2.04 32.73 -1.74
C PHE A 73 -2.01 32.56 -0.21
N ASP A 74 -3.04 31.94 0.38
CA ASP A 74 -3.09 31.68 1.82
C ASP A 74 -1.88 30.85 2.26
N THR A 75 -1.50 29.83 1.48
CA THR A 75 -0.36 28.96 1.77
C THR A 75 0.97 29.70 1.63
N ILE A 76 1.16 30.46 0.55
CA ILE A 76 2.39 31.24 0.32
C ILE A 76 2.58 32.27 1.44
N ASN A 77 1.54 33.06 1.75
CA ASN A 77 1.62 34.11 2.77
C ASN A 77 1.88 33.53 4.15
N SER A 78 1.18 32.45 4.52
CA SER A 78 1.42 31.74 5.78
C SER A 78 2.85 31.19 5.86
N ARG A 79 3.37 30.61 4.78
CA ARG A 79 4.71 30.02 4.75
C ARG A 79 5.80 31.09 4.81
N LEU A 80 5.70 32.14 4.02
CA LEU A 80 6.62 33.28 4.06
C LEU A 80 6.64 33.91 5.46
N GLY A 81 5.47 34.14 6.06
CA GLY A 81 5.38 34.66 7.43
C GLY A 81 6.08 33.76 8.47
N SER A 82 6.08 32.44 8.26
CA SER A 82 6.84 31.49 9.10
C SER A 82 8.35 31.58 8.86
N LEU A 83 8.79 31.73 7.60
CA LEU A 83 10.20 31.85 7.22
C LEU A 83 10.82 33.15 7.75
N PHE A 84 10.12 34.29 7.58
CA PHE A 84 10.59 35.60 8.07
C PHE A 84 10.68 35.67 9.59
N LYS A 85 9.79 34.98 10.32
CA LYS A 85 9.85 34.92 11.78
C LYS A 85 10.92 33.96 12.32
N HIS A 86 11.74 33.37 11.44
CA HIS A 86 12.66 32.26 11.74
C HIS A 86 11.98 31.14 12.55
N LYS A 87 10.66 30.98 12.38
CA LYS A 87 9.84 29.91 12.96
C LYS A 87 9.81 28.70 12.03
N THR A 88 10.84 28.49 11.22
CA THR A 88 11.18 27.14 10.76
C THR A 88 11.35 26.34 12.02
N LEU A 89 10.33 25.53 12.35
CA LEU A 89 10.26 24.60 13.47
C LEU A 89 11.63 24.47 14.16
N LYS A 90 11.94 25.39 15.09
CA LYS A 90 12.84 25.01 16.16
C LYS A 90 12.11 23.82 16.73
N GLN A 91 12.68 22.62 16.57
CA GLN A 91 12.41 21.57 17.52
C GLN A 91 12.62 22.27 18.86
N THR A 92 11.53 22.62 19.53
CA THR A 92 11.62 22.99 20.92
C THR A 92 12.15 21.73 21.57
N ASP A 93 13.46 21.70 21.78
CA ASP A 93 14.11 20.88 22.78
C ASP A 93 13.58 21.34 24.14
N ASN A 94 12.28 21.14 24.37
CA ASN A 94 11.75 21.04 25.71
C ASN A 94 12.06 19.61 26.14
N SER A 95 13.32 19.41 26.50
CA SER A 95 13.74 18.44 27.49
C SER A 95 12.75 18.48 28.65
N ASN A 96 12.26 17.31 29.05
CA ASN A 96 11.34 17.02 30.15
C ASN A 96 9.86 16.98 29.74
N ASN A 97 9.47 15.87 29.12
CA ASN A 97 8.27 15.13 29.49
C ASN A 97 8.51 13.68 29.04
N ASP A 98 8.27 12.70 29.91
CA ASP A 98 8.29 11.28 29.56
C ASP A 98 7.58 11.05 28.23
N GLU A 99 8.33 10.79 27.16
CA GLU A 99 7.76 10.66 25.82
C GLU A 99 6.91 9.40 25.78
N LYS A 100 5.61 9.55 26.07
CA LYS A 100 4.59 8.56 25.75
C LYS A 100 4.84 8.11 24.32
N ILE A 101 5.24 6.84 24.14
CA ILE A 101 5.45 6.23 22.84
C ILE A 101 4.15 6.36 22.06
N THR A 102 4.08 7.35 21.15
CA THR A 102 2.92 7.53 20.30
C THR A 102 3.00 6.55 19.15
N SER A 103 2.08 5.59 19.11
CA SER A 103 1.99 4.65 18.01
C SER A 103 1.26 5.29 16.82
N TRP A 104 1.71 5.03 15.60
CA TRP A 104 1.09 5.57 14.39
C TRP A 104 0.10 4.56 13.80
N PHE A 105 -1.16 4.96 13.70
CA PHE A 105 -2.18 4.22 12.98
C PHE A 105 -2.32 4.79 11.58
N THR A 106 -1.92 4.01 10.57
CA THR A 106 -1.81 4.46 9.18
C THR A 106 -2.95 3.87 8.34
N ILE A 107 -3.77 4.72 7.71
CA ILE A 107 -4.90 4.30 6.88
C ILE A 107 -4.90 4.97 5.49
N PRO A 108 -5.52 4.39 4.47
CA PRO A 108 -5.68 5.06 3.19
C PRO A 108 -6.53 6.33 3.35
N PHE A 109 -6.13 7.41 2.69
CA PHE A 109 -6.91 8.65 2.70
C PHE A 109 -8.19 8.46 1.87
N LEU A 110 -9.32 8.46 2.57
CA LEU A 110 -10.64 8.33 2.01
C LEU A 110 -11.52 9.41 2.67
N PRO A 111 -11.95 10.45 1.95
CA PRO A 111 -12.63 11.62 2.54
C PRO A 111 -13.86 11.26 3.37
N TYR A 112 -14.64 10.26 2.94
CA TYR A 112 -15.88 9.85 3.57
C TYR A 112 -15.71 9.09 4.89
N ILE A 113 -14.53 8.51 5.16
CA ILE A 113 -14.23 7.83 6.44
C ILE A 113 -13.26 8.65 7.31
N TYR A 114 -12.62 9.68 6.75
CA TYR A 114 -11.61 10.49 7.43
C TYR A 114 -12.08 10.99 8.80
N ASP A 115 -13.25 11.62 8.86
CA ASP A 115 -13.75 12.22 10.10
C ASP A 115 -14.13 11.16 11.14
N LYS A 116 -14.65 10.02 10.70
CA LYS A 116 -14.98 8.89 11.58
C LYS A 116 -13.73 8.34 12.25
N PHE A 117 -12.69 8.02 11.47
CA PHE A 117 -11.42 7.52 12.02
C PHE A 117 -10.72 8.57 12.90
N LYS A 118 -10.75 9.84 12.49
CA LYS A 118 -10.18 10.92 13.28
C LYS A 118 -10.89 11.05 14.63
N SER A 119 -12.21 10.93 14.66
CA SER A 119 -12.98 10.97 15.91
C SER A 119 -12.68 9.77 16.81
N ILE A 120 -12.44 8.59 16.25
CA ILE A 120 -12.10 7.38 17.01
C ILE A 120 -10.71 7.53 17.62
N VAL A 121 -9.70 7.86 16.80
CA VAL A 121 -8.30 7.95 17.24
C VAL A 121 -8.10 9.10 18.23
N LYS A 122 -8.85 10.20 18.12
CA LYS A 122 -8.81 11.30 19.11
C LYS A 122 -9.14 10.86 20.55
N LYS A 123 -9.89 9.77 20.73
CA LYS A 123 -10.22 9.25 22.07
C LYS A 123 -9.01 8.62 22.76
N ASP A 124 -8.02 8.18 21.97
CA ASP A 124 -6.80 7.57 22.47
C ASP A 124 -5.64 8.56 22.37
N SER A 125 -5.12 9.03 23.51
CA SER A 125 -4.01 9.98 23.54
C SER A 125 -2.69 9.40 23.03
N ASN A 126 -2.59 8.07 22.94
CA ASN A 126 -1.34 7.37 22.64
C ASN A 126 -1.23 6.96 21.17
N VAL A 127 -2.24 7.24 20.35
CA VAL A 127 -2.29 6.86 18.95
C VAL A 127 -2.41 8.08 18.06
N ARG A 128 -1.56 8.18 17.04
CA ARG A 128 -1.62 9.23 16.02
C ARG A 128 -2.11 8.67 14.70
N LEU A 129 -3.07 9.35 14.07
CA LEU A 129 -3.61 8.97 12.78
C LEU A 129 -2.75 9.55 11.66
N SER A 130 -2.24 8.69 10.77
CA SER A 130 -1.56 9.08 9.54
C SER A 130 -2.29 8.52 8.32
N PHE A 131 -2.06 9.17 7.18
CA PHE A 131 -2.74 8.85 5.93
C PHE A 131 -1.75 8.59 4.81
N PHE A 132 -2.07 7.63 3.95
CA PHE A 132 -1.36 7.39 2.69
C PHE A 132 -2.33 7.37 1.51
N SER A 133 -1.83 7.65 0.33
CA SER A 133 -2.62 7.59 -0.91
C SER A 133 -2.63 6.18 -1.48
N LEU A 134 -3.77 5.74 -2.00
CA LEU A 134 -3.92 4.44 -2.68
C LEU A 134 -3.17 4.42 -4.02
N ASN A 135 -3.26 5.51 -4.77
CA ASN A 135 -2.61 5.65 -6.07
C ASN A 135 -1.14 6.06 -5.88
N LYS A 136 -0.28 5.07 -5.69
CA LYS A 136 1.17 5.28 -5.63
C LYS A 136 1.76 5.25 -7.04
N LEU A 137 2.73 6.14 -7.31
CA LEU A 137 3.45 6.14 -8.57
C LEU A 137 4.12 4.79 -8.86
N ASP A 138 4.55 4.04 -7.85
CA ASP A 138 5.13 2.69 -7.99
C ASP A 138 4.18 1.69 -8.69
N GLY A 139 2.85 1.89 -8.61
CA GLY A 139 1.89 1.06 -9.33
C GLY A 139 1.85 1.34 -10.84
N ILE A 140 2.19 2.57 -11.25
CA ILE A 140 2.12 3.05 -12.63
C ILE A 140 3.51 3.02 -13.27
N ILE A 141 4.48 3.61 -12.58
CA ILE A 141 5.89 3.71 -12.92
C ILE A 141 6.63 2.67 -12.08
N LYS A 142 6.66 1.44 -12.58
CA LYS A 142 7.56 0.42 -12.03
C LYS A 142 8.98 0.81 -12.44
N ALA A 143 9.92 0.81 -11.50
CA ALA A 143 11.33 0.80 -11.87
C ALA A 143 11.55 -0.31 -12.90
N GLN A 144 12.33 -0.07 -13.97
CA GLN A 144 12.69 -1.03 -15.02
C GLN A 144 13.43 -2.24 -14.44
N LYS A 145 12.74 -3.06 -13.67
CA LYS A 145 13.21 -4.34 -13.15
C LYS A 145 12.44 -5.41 -13.87
N ASP A 146 13.16 -6.46 -14.25
CA ASP A 146 12.55 -7.61 -14.91
C ASP A 146 11.48 -8.23 -14.01
N VAL A 147 10.35 -8.56 -14.62
CA VAL A 147 9.26 -9.23 -13.92
C VAL A 147 9.73 -10.62 -13.53
N LEU A 148 9.73 -10.92 -12.23
CA LEU A 148 10.05 -12.25 -11.75
C LEU A 148 9.02 -13.27 -12.26
N PRO A 149 9.46 -14.46 -12.73
CA PRO A 149 8.57 -15.56 -13.07
C PRO A 149 7.64 -15.90 -11.91
N HIS A 150 6.42 -16.36 -12.23
CA HIS A 150 5.36 -16.67 -11.27
C HIS A 150 5.86 -17.50 -10.07
N ASP A 151 6.56 -18.60 -10.34
CA ASP A 151 7.00 -19.55 -9.31
C ASP A 151 8.21 -19.07 -8.50
N SER A 152 8.90 -18.03 -8.99
CA SER A 152 10.04 -17.42 -8.30
C SER A 152 9.62 -16.34 -7.30
N LYS A 153 8.33 -15.99 -7.25
CA LYS A 153 7.81 -15.04 -6.26
C LYS A 153 7.96 -15.59 -4.84
N LYS A 154 8.29 -14.70 -3.91
CA LYS A 154 8.44 -14.97 -2.47
C LYS A 154 7.36 -14.23 -1.69
N ASN A 155 7.17 -14.61 -0.42
CA ASN A 155 6.26 -13.93 0.51
C ASN A 155 4.79 -13.97 0.05
N VAL A 156 4.36 -15.11 -0.48
CA VAL A 156 3.05 -15.26 -1.12
C VAL A 156 2.09 -16.10 -0.28
N VAL A 157 0.81 -15.75 -0.36
CA VAL A 157 -0.31 -16.65 -0.04
C VAL A 157 -0.75 -17.29 -1.35
N TYR A 158 -0.80 -18.60 -1.41
CA TYR A 158 -1.11 -19.35 -2.62
C TYR A 158 -2.23 -20.36 -2.39
N LYS A 159 -2.87 -20.76 -3.48
CA LYS A 159 -3.95 -21.73 -3.53
C LYS A 159 -3.62 -22.83 -4.53
N ILE A 160 -3.81 -24.07 -4.09
CA ILE A 160 -3.72 -25.26 -4.93
C ILE A 160 -5.10 -25.92 -4.93
N ASN A 161 -5.64 -26.23 -6.12
CA ASN A 161 -6.91 -26.95 -6.23
C ASN A 161 -6.64 -28.45 -6.36
N CYS A 162 -7.53 -29.27 -5.80
CA CYS A 162 -7.61 -30.68 -6.17
C CYS A 162 -8.21 -30.78 -7.59
N LYS A 163 -7.75 -31.75 -8.39
CA LYS A 163 -8.28 -32.01 -9.73
C LYS A 163 -9.58 -32.82 -9.68
N ASP A 164 -9.68 -33.71 -8.70
CA ASP A 164 -10.74 -34.74 -8.63
C ASP A 164 -11.93 -34.33 -7.76
N CYS A 165 -11.76 -33.29 -6.92
CA CYS A 165 -12.85 -32.73 -6.12
C CYS A 165 -12.74 -31.21 -5.96
N ASN A 166 -13.78 -30.58 -5.43
CA ASN A 166 -13.80 -29.12 -5.24
C ASN A 166 -12.99 -28.65 -4.01
N ALA A 167 -12.18 -29.53 -3.42
CA ALA A 167 -11.28 -29.15 -2.34
C ALA A 167 -10.16 -28.23 -2.86
N SER A 168 -9.72 -27.32 -2.00
CA SER A 168 -8.56 -26.51 -2.29
C SER A 168 -7.78 -26.25 -1.03
N TYR A 169 -6.46 -26.33 -1.15
CA TYR A 169 -5.53 -25.98 -0.10
C TYR A 169 -5.11 -24.51 -0.26
N VAL A 170 -5.08 -23.78 0.84
CA VAL A 170 -4.54 -22.42 0.91
C VAL A 170 -3.42 -22.42 1.92
N GLY A 171 -2.25 -21.94 1.51
CA GLY A 171 -1.10 -21.84 2.39
C GLY A 171 -0.27 -20.60 2.10
N GLN A 172 0.62 -20.26 3.03
CA GLN A 172 1.62 -19.22 2.83
C GLN A 172 3.04 -19.76 2.64
N THR A 173 3.93 -18.93 2.09
CA THR A 173 5.38 -19.16 2.15
C THR A 173 6.17 -17.85 2.15
N GLY A 174 7.20 -17.77 2.99
CA GLY A 174 8.21 -16.69 2.94
C GLY A 174 9.31 -16.94 1.89
N ARG A 175 9.44 -18.18 1.42
CA ARG A 175 10.43 -18.61 0.42
C ARG A 175 9.83 -18.54 -0.99
N LYS A 176 10.61 -18.95 -2.00
CA LYS A 176 10.10 -19.03 -3.38
C LYS A 176 8.93 -20.03 -3.43
N LEU A 177 7.88 -19.69 -4.17
CA LEU A 177 6.72 -20.57 -4.36
C LEU A 177 7.17 -21.95 -4.85
N LYS A 178 8.03 -22.01 -5.89
CA LYS A 178 8.60 -23.25 -6.43
C LYS A 178 9.18 -24.18 -5.35
N THR A 179 9.91 -23.60 -4.39
CA THR A 179 10.50 -24.37 -3.30
C THR A 179 9.43 -25.00 -2.41
N ARG A 180 8.38 -24.25 -2.06
CA ARG A 180 7.29 -24.76 -1.22
C ARG A 180 6.49 -25.85 -1.92
N ILE A 181 6.26 -25.71 -3.22
CA ILE A 181 5.54 -26.71 -4.02
C ILE A 181 6.35 -28.00 -4.14
N ASN A 182 7.67 -27.89 -4.34
CA ASN A 182 8.54 -29.06 -4.36
C ASN A 182 8.58 -29.78 -3.01
N GLU A 183 8.42 -29.07 -1.89
CA GLU A 183 8.30 -29.72 -0.57
C GLU A 183 7.02 -30.52 -0.45
N HIS A 184 5.88 -29.98 -0.86
CA HIS A 184 4.62 -30.73 -0.87
C HIS A 184 4.72 -31.99 -1.74
N LYS A 185 5.29 -31.87 -2.95
CA LYS A 185 5.54 -33.03 -3.83
C LYS A 185 6.46 -34.08 -3.20
N LYS A 186 7.51 -33.65 -2.49
CA LYS A 186 8.42 -34.57 -1.78
C LYS A 186 7.74 -35.21 -0.57
N ASP A 187 6.86 -34.48 0.10
CA ASP A 187 6.15 -34.94 1.29
C ASP A 187 5.17 -36.07 0.97
N ILE A 188 4.48 -35.99 -0.17
CA ILE A 188 3.62 -37.07 -0.70
C ILE A 188 4.38 -38.39 -0.87
N ASN A 189 5.66 -38.33 -1.26
CA ASN A 189 6.47 -39.52 -1.52
C ASN A 189 7.18 -40.07 -0.28
N LYS A 190 6.93 -39.52 0.91
CA LYS A 190 7.54 -40.02 2.15
C LYS A 190 6.94 -41.36 2.55
N LYS A 191 7.79 -42.26 3.07
CA LYS A 191 7.39 -43.58 3.57
C LYS A 191 6.81 -43.54 4.98
N SER A 192 7.21 -42.57 5.80
CA SER A 192 6.78 -42.43 7.19
C SER A 192 6.97 -40.98 7.68
N GLY A 193 6.22 -40.63 8.73
CA GLY A 193 6.23 -39.32 9.37
C GLY A 193 4.89 -38.60 9.27
N ASN A 194 4.83 -37.38 9.80
CA ASN A 194 3.63 -36.55 9.73
C ASN A 194 3.49 -35.97 8.32
N PHE A 195 2.40 -36.33 7.64
CA PHE A 195 2.04 -35.81 6.34
C PHE A 195 1.47 -34.40 6.44
N SER A 196 1.74 -33.57 5.44
CA SER A 196 1.01 -32.32 5.27
C SER A 196 -0.44 -32.62 4.88
N VAL A 197 -1.35 -31.68 5.11
CA VAL A 197 -2.78 -31.88 4.78
C VAL A 197 -3.02 -32.05 3.27
N VAL A 198 -2.11 -31.53 2.43
CA VAL A 198 -2.11 -31.81 0.98
C VAL A 198 -1.78 -33.28 0.73
N SER A 199 -0.78 -33.81 1.41
CA SER A 199 -0.35 -35.21 1.29
C SER A 199 -1.38 -36.17 1.86
N GLU A 200 -1.96 -35.85 3.02
CA GLU A 200 -3.02 -36.62 3.68
C GLU A 200 -4.25 -36.76 2.78
N HIS A 201 -4.74 -35.65 2.20
CA HIS A 201 -5.86 -35.71 1.25
C HIS A 201 -5.56 -36.57 0.02
N LYS A 202 -4.34 -36.49 -0.50
CA LYS A 202 -3.94 -37.31 -1.63
C LYS A 202 -3.91 -38.79 -1.28
N ILE A 203 -3.36 -39.15 -0.12
CA ILE A 203 -3.24 -40.55 0.32
C ILE A 203 -4.60 -41.14 0.69
N GLU A 204 -5.45 -40.39 1.40
CA GLU A 204 -6.76 -40.87 1.86
C GLU A 204 -7.78 -41.03 0.72
N PHE A 205 -7.78 -40.12 -0.24
CA PHE A 205 -8.80 -40.08 -1.30
C PHE A 205 -8.26 -40.49 -2.69
N ASP A 206 -6.98 -40.83 -2.80
CA ASP A 206 -6.29 -41.11 -4.07
C ASP A 206 -6.48 -39.99 -5.12
N HIS A 207 -6.55 -38.75 -4.65
CA HIS A 207 -6.72 -37.57 -5.49
C HIS A 207 -5.38 -36.92 -5.85
N ASP A 208 -5.33 -36.22 -6.97
CA ASP A 208 -4.19 -35.37 -7.33
C ASP A 208 -4.52 -33.88 -7.27
N PHE A 209 -3.46 -33.08 -7.14
CA PHE A 209 -3.55 -31.62 -7.11
C PHE A 209 -3.07 -31.01 -8.42
N ASP A 210 -3.60 -29.83 -8.74
CA ASP A 210 -3.12 -29.04 -9.87
C ASP A 210 -1.81 -28.33 -9.52
N TRP A 211 -0.72 -29.01 -9.82
CA TRP A 211 0.64 -28.52 -9.60
C TRP A 211 1.13 -27.50 -10.62
N GLU A 212 0.40 -27.31 -11.73
CA GLU A 212 0.79 -26.41 -12.83
C GLU A 212 0.07 -25.06 -12.70
N ASN A 213 -1.23 -25.07 -12.36
CA ASN A 213 -2.04 -23.86 -12.28
C ASN A 213 -2.22 -23.35 -10.84
N ILE A 214 -1.10 -23.13 -10.15
CA ILE A 214 -1.11 -22.62 -8.78
C ILE A 214 -1.45 -21.14 -8.79
N LYS A 215 -2.42 -20.73 -7.98
CA LYS A 215 -2.85 -19.33 -7.92
C LYS A 215 -2.20 -18.62 -6.75
N ILE A 216 -1.53 -17.49 -7.01
CA ILE A 216 -1.09 -16.56 -5.95
C ILE A 216 -2.29 -15.66 -5.60
N LEU A 217 -2.74 -15.73 -4.36
CA LEU A 217 -3.86 -14.95 -3.85
C LEU A 217 -3.41 -13.58 -3.32
N ASP A 218 -2.23 -13.51 -2.71
CA ASP A 218 -1.68 -12.26 -2.14
C ASP A 218 -0.15 -12.30 -2.04
N ASN A 219 0.49 -11.13 -1.91
CA ASN A 219 1.92 -10.95 -1.65
C ASN A 219 2.14 -9.99 -0.48
N GLU A 220 2.61 -10.52 0.65
CA GLU A 220 2.80 -9.73 1.87
C GLU A 220 4.16 -10.06 2.49
N ARG A 221 5.08 -9.08 2.50
CA ARG A 221 6.45 -9.25 2.99
C ARG A 221 6.49 -9.58 4.48
N PHE A 222 5.62 -8.99 5.29
CA PHE A 222 5.65 -9.14 6.74
C PHE A 222 4.90 -10.40 7.19
N PHE A 223 5.59 -11.28 7.93
CA PHE A 223 5.02 -12.57 8.35
C PHE A 223 3.68 -12.43 9.07
N GLY A 224 3.58 -11.56 10.08
CA GLY A 224 2.33 -11.37 10.83
C GLY A 224 1.16 -10.92 9.95
N LYS A 225 1.40 -9.99 9.02
CA LYS A 225 0.38 -9.57 8.04
C LYS A 225 0.04 -10.67 7.05
N ARG A 226 1.03 -11.49 6.65
CA ARG A 226 0.80 -12.64 5.77
C ARG A 226 -0.05 -13.70 6.43
N CYS A 227 0.13 -13.97 7.73
CA CYS A 227 -0.76 -14.86 8.48
C CYS A 227 -2.20 -14.35 8.47
N VAL A 228 -2.41 -13.04 8.68
CA VAL A 228 -3.76 -12.44 8.61
C VAL A 228 -4.33 -12.55 7.19
N SER A 229 -3.52 -12.28 6.15
CA SER A 229 -3.93 -12.43 4.75
C SER A 229 -4.31 -13.86 4.40
N GLU A 230 -3.54 -14.85 4.84
CA GLU A 230 -3.84 -16.28 4.68
C GLU A 230 -5.18 -16.64 5.33
N MET A 231 -5.39 -16.22 6.59
CA MET A 231 -6.65 -16.44 7.31
C MET A 231 -7.84 -15.79 6.60
N LEU A 232 -7.68 -14.55 6.10
CA LEU A 232 -8.73 -13.87 5.35
C LEU A 232 -9.07 -14.60 4.06
N ASN A 233 -8.07 -15.07 3.31
CA ASN A 233 -8.28 -15.83 2.09
C ASN A 233 -8.99 -17.17 2.34
N ILE A 234 -8.63 -17.88 3.42
CA ILE A 234 -9.32 -19.09 3.85
C ILE A 234 -10.79 -18.80 4.16
N LYS A 235 -11.06 -17.76 4.98
CA LYS A 235 -12.44 -17.37 5.36
C LYS A 235 -13.25 -16.89 4.16
N MET A 236 -12.66 -16.12 3.27
CA MET A 236 -13.33 -15.59 2.07
C MET A 236 -13.72 -16.72 1.12
N LEU A 237 -12.84 -17.70 0.92
CA LEU A 237 -13.18 -18.90 0.14
C LEU A 237 -14.26 -19.74 0.81
N ALA A 238 -14.26 -19.87 2.14
CA ALA A 238 -15.34 -20.53 2.85
C ALA A 238 -16.68 -19.79 2.68
N PHE A 239 -16.68 -18.46 2.80
CA PHE A 239 -17.88 -17.63 2.67
C PHE A 239 -18.47 -17.64 1.26
N LEU A 240 -17.63 -17.47 0.23
CA LEU A 240 -18.06 -17.55 -1.18
C LEU A 240 -18.69 -18.91 -1.52
N ARG A 241 -18.24 -19.98 -0.85
CA ARG A 241 -18.80 -21.33 -1.02
C ARG A 241 -20.18 -21.47 -0.39
N VAL A 242 -20.41 -20.87 0.78
CA VAL A 242 -21.74 -20.83 1.40
C VAL A 242 -22.74 -20.13 0.47
N LEU A 243 -22.36 -18.99 -0.10
CA LEU A 243 -23.19 -18.26 -1.05
C LEU A 243 -23.48 -19.08 -2.32
N TYR A 244 -22.46 -19.74 -2.88
CA TYR A 244 -22.63 -20.60 -4.05
C TYR A 244 -23.57 -21.79 -3.77
N HIS A 245 -23.45 -22.41 -2.60
CA HIS A 245 -24.32 -23.52 -2.21
C HIS A 245 -25.77 -23.08 -1.98
N ILE A 246 -25.99 -21.90 -1.36
CA ILE A 246 -27.33 -21.32 -1.23
C ILE A 246 -27.93 -21.07 -2.62
N THR A 247 -27.15 -20.49 -3.54
CA THR A 247 -27.59 -20.20 -4.91
C THR A 247 -27.96 -21.47 -5.67
N LEU A 248 -27.18 -22.55 -5.53
CA LEU A 248 -27.47 -23.86 -6.11
C LEU A 248 -28.68 -24.55 -5.50
N MET A 249 -28.91 -24.42 -4.18
CA MET A 249 -30.11 -24.97 -3.54
C MET A 249 -31.40 -24.24 -3.95
N MET A 250 -31.30 -23.01 -4.46
CA MET A 250 -32.42 -22.28 -5.05
C MET A 250 -32.66 -22.62 -6.53
N SER A 251 -31.85 -23.51 -7.13
CA SER A 251 -32.00 -24.02 -8.50
C SER A 251 -32.64 -25.42 -8.51
N PRO A 252 -33.67 -25.72 -9.35
CA PRO A 252 -34.48 -26.94 -9.21
C PRO A 252 -33.83 -28.27 -9.64
N GLN A 253 -32.51 -28.37 -9.82
CA GLN A 253 -31.87 -29.58 -10.33
C GLN A 253 -30.62 -30.00 -9.54
N ASN A 254 -30.70 -31.21 -9.00
CA ASN A 254 -29.66 -32.11 -8.48
C ASN A 254 -29.04 -31.83 -7.09
N MET A 255 -29.54 -32.62 -6.15
CA MET A 255 -28.97 -32.87 -4.83
C MET A 255 -27.93 -34.00 -4.92
N SER A 256 -26.64 -33.64 -4.91
CA SER A 256 -25.54 -34.54 -4.57
C SER A 256 -24.64 -33.82 -3.56
N LEU A 257 -24.83 -34.14 -2.28
CA LEU A 257 -24.04 -33.64 -1.16
C LEU A 257 -22.65 -34.29 -1.19
N LYS A 258 -21.70 -33.73 -1.95
CA LYS A 258 -20.28 -34.03 -1.78
C LYS A 258 -19.73 -33.21 -0.61
N LYS A 259 -19.13 -33.88 0.40
CA LYS A 259 -18.38 -33.21 1.48
C LYS A 259 -17.27 -32.34 0.86
N PHE A 260 -17.30 -31.03 1.13
CA PHE A 260 -16.32 -30.08 0.60
C PHE A 260 -15.35 -29.64 1.70
N LEU A 261 -14.10 -30.12 1.66
CA LEU A 261 -13.06 -29.80 2.63
C LEU A 261 -12.20 -28.59 2.18
N ILE A 262 -11.93 -27.65 3.09
CA ILE A 262 -10.73 -26.79 3.02
C ILE A 262 -9.66 -27.49 3.83
N LEU A 263 -8.59 -27.87 3.15
CA LEU A 263 -7.46 -28.57 3.75
C LEU A 263 -6.54 -27.51 4.38
N ARG A 264 -6.35 -27.57 5.70
CA ARG A 264 -5.35 -26.79 6.43
C ARG A 264 -4.60 -27.68 7.40
#